data_AF-A0A7G7U9X5-F1
#
_entry.id   AF-A0A7G7U9X5-F1
#
_cell.length_a   1.000
_cell.length_b   1.000
_cell.length_c   1.000
_cell.angle_alpha   90.00
_cell.angle_beta   90.00
_cell.angle_gamma   90.00
#
_symmetry.space_group_name_H-M   'P 1'
#
loop_
_entity.id
_entity.type
_entity.pdbx_description
1 polymer ?
#
loop_
_entity_poly.entity_id
_entity_poly.type
_entity_poly.pdbx_seq_one_letter_code
_entity_poly.pdbx_strand_id
1 'polypeptide(L)' 'MKTVGLSIICAGLAFLMLSFLLPESTLAWGVTLGTSILLNITGTAVIMRFLKNPSI' A
#
# COMPACT_ATOMS: atom_id res chain seq x y z
N MET A 1 4.95 -9.31 -13.91
CA MET A 1 4.70 -8.02 -13.24
C MET A 1 3.35 -7.93 -12.49
N LYS A 2 2.36 -8.81 -12.74
CA LYS A 2 1.06 -8.82 -12.03
C LYS A 2 1.16 -8.94 -10.50
N THR A 3 2.13 -9.70 -9.99
CA THR A 3 2.36 -9.89 -8.55
C THR A 3 2.96 -8.67 -7.86
N VAL A 4 3.54 -7.72 -8.60
CA VAL A 4 4.16 -6.51 -8.03
C VAL A 4 3.09 -5.61 -7.40
N GLY A 5 2.00 -5.34 -8.12
CA GLY A 5 0.90 -4.54 -7.59
C GLY A 5 0.28 -5.15 -6.34
N LEU A 6 0.06 -6.47 -6.34
CA LEU A 6 -0.45 -7.20 -5.18
C LEU A 6 0.52 -7.13 -3.99
N SER A 7 1.82 -7.30 -4.22
CA SER A 7 2.84 -7.23 -3.17
C SER A 7 2.91 -5.83 -2.53
N ILE A 8 2.77 -4.77 -3.33
CA ILE A 8 2.73 -3.39 -2.84
C ILE A 8 1.49 -3.17 -1.95
N ILE A 9 0.32 -3.70 -2.34
CA ILE A 9 -0.90 -3.63 -1.50
C ILE A 9 -0.71 -4.42 -0.21
N CYS A 10 -0.17 -5.64 -0.27
CA CYS A 10 0.09 -6.43 0.93
C CYS A 10 1.05 -5.71 1.90
N ALA A 11 2.10 -5.08 1.39
CA ALA A 11 2.99 -4.25 2.19
C ALA A 11 2.25 -3.04 2.80
N GLY A 12 1.43 -2.35 2.00
CA GLY A 12 0.60 -1.25 2.47
C GLY A 12 -0.36 -1.67 3.58
N LEU A 13 -1.04 -2.81 3.44
CA LEU A 13 -1.91 -3.37 4.49
C LEU A 13 -1.14 -3.73 5.76
N ALA A 14 0.09 -4.27 5.64
CA ALA A 14 0.93 -4.54 6.80
C ALA A 14 1.30 -3.26 7.56
N PHE A 15 1.68 -2.19 6.85
CA PHE A 15 1.93 -0.87 7.44
C PHE A 15 0.67 -0.28 8.07
N LEU A 16 -0.49 -0.46 7.44
CA LEU A 16 -1.77 0.01 8.00
C LEU A 16 -2.10 -0.69 9.32
N MET A 17 -1.94 -2.02 9.37
CA MET A 17 -2.12 -2.79 10.60
C MET A 17 -1.13 -2.33 11.68
N LEU A 18 0.14 -2.12 11.31
CA LEU A 18 1.15 -1.59 12.21
C LEU A 18 0.76 -0.22 12.76
N SER A 19 0.23 0.69 11.94
CA SER A 19 -0.24 2.01 12.40
C SER A 19 -1.26 1.95 13.53
N PHE A 20 -2.15 0.95 13.54
CA PHE A 20 -3.11 0.79 14.65
C PHE A 20 -2.47 0.34 15.97
N LEU A 21 -1.24 -0.18 15.94
CA LEU A 21 -0.48 -0.53 17.14
C LEU A 21 0.35 0.66 17.65
N LEU A 22 0.54 1.72 16.84
CA LEU A 22 1.32 2.89 17.24
C LEU A 22 0.45 3.95 17.93
N PRO A 23 0.99 4.71 18.91
CA PRO A 23 0.27 5.83 19.50
C PRO A 23 0.07 6.97 18.48
N GLU A 24 -1.16 7.45 18.35
CA GLU A 24 -1.58 8.39 17.30
C GLU A 24 -0.85 9.75 17.30
N SER A 25 -0.37 10.19 18.46
CA SER A 25 0.36 11.47 18.59
C SER A 25 1.83 11.40 18.21
N THR A 26 2.30 10.28 17.66
CA THR A 26 3.71 10.10 17.29
C THR A 26 3.96 10.41 15.82
N LEU A 27 5.13 11.00 15.53
CA LEU A 27 5.60 11.17 14.15
C LEU A 27 5.67 9.81 13.41
N ALA A 28 6.07 8.76 14.13
CA ALA A 28 6.14 7.40 13.59
C ALA A 28 4.75 6.89 13.14
N TRP A 29 3.68 7.16 13.90
CA TRP A 29 2.31 6.81 13.50
C TRP A 29 1.93 7.49 12.17
N GLY A 30 2.15 8.80 12.07
CA GLY A 30 1.82 9.57 10.87
C GLY A 30 2.59 9.10 9.63
N VAL A 31 3.90 8.83 9.77
CA VAL A 31 4.74 8.30 8.69
C VAL A 31 4.29 6.89 8.27
N THR A 32 4.01 6.02 9.24
CA THR A 32 3.55 4.64 9.00
C THR A 32 2.21 4.66 8.27
N LEU A 33 1.28 5.50 8.72
CA LEU A 33 -0.06 5.61 8.14
C LEU A 33 -0.01 6.17 6.72
N GLY A 34 0.73 7.27 6.54
CA GLY A 34 0.94 7.91 5.25
C GLY A 34 1.60 6.95 4.25
N THR A 35 2.61 6.21 4.68
CA THR A 35 3.26 5.17 3.86
C THR A 35 2.26 4.09 3.45
N SER A 36 1.41 3.63 4.38
CA SER A 36 0.38 2.63 4.08
C SER A 36 -0.58 3.10 2.97
N ILE A 37 -1.01 4.36 3.04
CA ILE A 37 -1.94 4.97 2.09
C ILE A 37 -1.28 5.06 0.71
N LEU A 38 -0.06 5.59 0.64
CA LEU A 38 0.69 5.72 -0.61
C LEU A 38 0.93 4.36 -1.27
N LEU A 39 1.31 3.35 -0.49
CA LEU A 39 1.52 2.00 -1.00
C LEU A 39 0.21 1.41 -1.54
N ASN A 40 -0.90 1.47 -0.81
CA ASN A 40 -2.17 0.89 -1.27
C ASN A 40 -2.72 1.59 -2.53
N ILE A 41 -2.64 2.92 -2.61
CA ILE A 41 -3.04 3.67 -3.81
C ILE A 41 -2.13 3.29 -4.99
N THR A 42 -0.82 3.29 -4.78
CA THR A 42 0.16 2.94 -5.83
C THR A 42 -0.02 1.51 -6.32
N GLY A 43 -0.16 0.55 -5.41
CA GLY A 43 -0.38 -0.85 -5.73
C GLY A 43 -1.68 -1.05 -6.50
N THR A 44 -2.75 -0.36 -6.11
CA THR A 44 -4.03 -0.37 -6.85
C THR A 44 -3.88 0.21 -8.25
N ALA A 45 -3.19 1.34 -8.41
CA ALA A 45 -2.93 1.94 -9.72
C ALA A 45 -2.11 1.01 -10.63
N VAL A 46 -1.12 0.30 -10.06
CA VAL A 46 -0.32 -0.70 -10.77
C VAL A 46 -1.20 -1.86 -11.23
N ILE A 47 -2.05 -2.42 -10.36
CA ILE A 47 -2.98 -3.49 -10.74
C ILE A 47 -3.96 -3.01 -11.82
N MET A 48 -4.56 -1.83 -11.65
CA MET A 48 -5.51 -1.26 -12.62
C MET A 48 -4.86 -1.06 -13.99
N ARG A 49 -3.59 -0.63 -14.05
CA ARG A 49 -2.84 -0.54 -15.32
C ARG A 49 -2.70 -1.91 -15.99
N PHE A 50 -2.39 -2.97 -15.23
CA PHE A 50 -2.32 -4.32 -15.79
C PHE A 50 -3.68 -4.88 -16.22
N LEU A 51 -4.75 -4.54 -15.50
CA LEU A 51 -6.11 -4.98 -15.86
C LEU A 51 -6.64 -4.23 -17.09
N LYS A 52 -6.29 -2.95 -17.25
CA LYS A 52 -6.72 -2.13 -18.38
C LYS A 52 -5.96 -2.47 -19.67
N ASN A 53 -4.66 -2.78 -19.54
CA ASN A 53 -3.83 -3.25 -20.64
C ASN A 53 -3.32 -4.65 -20.29
N PRO A 54 -4.17 -5.69 -20.39
CA PRO A 54 -3.71 -7.05 -20.19
C PRO A 54 -2.76 -7.37 -21.35
N SER A 55 -1.46 -7.21 -21.14
CA SER A 55 -0.44 -7.77 -22.01
C SER A 55 -0.60 -9.29 -21.93
N ILE A 56 -1.20 -9.86 -22.96
CA ILE A 56 -1.27 -11.31 -23.21
C ILE A 56 0.15 -11.80 -23.48
#